data_AF-A0A532DU26-F1
#
_entry.id   AF-A0A532DU26-F1
#
_cell.length_a   1.000
_cell.length_b   1.000
_cell.length_c   1.000
_cell.angle_alpha   90.00
_cell.angle_beta   90.00
_cell.angle_gamma   90.00
#
_symmetry.space_group_name_H-M   'P 1'
#
loop_
_entity.id
_entity.type
_entity.pdbx_description
1 polymer ?
#
loop_
_entity_poly.entity_id
_entity_poly.type
_entity_poly.pdbx_seq_one_letter_code
_entity_poly.pdbx_strand_id
1 'polypeptide(L)' 'MAREIPEGTGAWNFRDIPRDLMRKVKMAAAHEGKTVKDFLIELAEARLQELERKGILPKSK' A
#
# COMPACT_ATOMS: atom_id res chain seq x y z
N MET A 1 8.05 -15.65 -20.60
CA MET A 1 7.16 -14.61 -21.16
C MET A 1 7.28 -13.38 -20.28
N ALA A 2 7.55 -12.21 -20.85
CA ALA A 2 7.55 -10.97 -20.08
C ALA A 2 6.11 -10.64 -19.66
N ARG A 3 5.91 -10.26 -18.40
CA ARG A 3 4.60 -9.83 -17.88
C ARG A 3 4.28 -8.46 -18.48
N GLU A 4 3.13 -8.33 -19.13
CA GLU A 4 2.61 -7.01 -19.53
C GLU A 4 2.32 -6.19 -18.26
N ILE A 5 2.90 -4.99 -18.22
CA ILE A 5 2.68 -4.03 -17.13
C ILE A 5 1.46 -3.19 -17.55
N PRO A 6 0.36 -3.19 -16.77
CA PRO A 6 -0.80 -2.38 -17.09
C PRO A 6 -0.41 -0.91 -17.20
N GLU A 7 -0.93 -0.22 -18.21
CA GLU A 7 -0.66 1.19 -18.46
C GLU A 7 -0.99 2.04 -17.22
N GLY A 8 -0.09 2.97 -16.87
CA GLY A 8 -0.24 3.82 -15.69
C GLY A 8 0.12 3.17 -14.34
N THR A 9 0.64 1.94 -14.33
CA THR A 9 1.10 1.29 -13.08
C THR A 9 2.61 1.44 -12.86
N GLY A 10 2.98 1.64 -11.59
CA GLY A 10 4.37 1.67 -11.12
C GLY A 10 4.69 0.53 -10.16
N ALA A 11 5.94 0.46 -9.69
CA ALA A 11 6.38 -0.52 -8.71
C ALA A 11 6.97 0.15 -7.46
N TRP A 12 6.58 -0.32 -6.28
CA TRP A 12 7.20 0.07 -5.02
C TRP A 12 8.22 -0.99 -4.59
N ASN A 13 9.47 -0.56 -4.41
CA ASN A 13 10.56 -1.42 -3.97
C ASN A 13 10.97 -1.04 -2.54
N PHE A 14 10.38 -1.70 -1.55
CA PHE A 14 10.75 -1.53 -0.15
C PHE A 14 11.94 -2.43 0.21
N ARG A 15 13.04 -1.84 0.68
CA ARG A 15 14.24 -2.55 1.14
C ARG A 15 14.46 -2.29 2.63
N ASP A 16 15.25 -3.16 3.25
CA ASP A 16 15.70 -3.03 4.64
C ASP A 16 14.57 -2.89 5.68
N ILE A 17 13.42 -3.49 5.39
CA ILE A 17 12.28 -3.50 6.30
C ILE A 17 12.56 -4.44 7.49
N PRO A 18 12.35 -3.99 8.74
CA PRO A 18 12.52 -4.85 9.91
C PRO A 18 11.72 -6.15 9.79
N ARG A 19 12.37 -7.29 10.07
CA ARG A 19 11.76 -8.62 9.95
C ARG A 19 10.48 -8.76 10.77
N ASP A 20 10.46 -8.17 11.98
CA ASP A 20 9.28 -8.19 12.84
C ASP A 20 8.10 -7.44 12.21
N LEU A 21 8.36 -6.27 11.62
CA LEU A 21 7.33 -5.50 10.93
C LEU A 21 6.76 -6.29 9.75
N MET A 22 7.61 -6.90 8.92
CA MET A 22 7.16 -7.76 7.83
C MET A 22 6.26 -8.90 8.31
N ARG A 23 6.59 -9.53 9.44
CA ARG A 23 5.76 -10.61 10.02
C ARG A 23 4.40 -10.09 10.45
N LYS A 24 4.37 -8.98 11.19
CA LYS A 24 3.12 -8.38 11.69
C LYS A 24 2.20 -7.95 10.55
N VAL A 25 2.75 -7.33 9.50
CA VAL A 25 1.96 -6.95 8.30
C VAL A 25 1.38 -8.17 7.60
N LYS A 26 2.16 -9.26 7.46
CA LYS A 26 1.62 -10.51 6.88
C LYS A 26 0.48 -11.10 7.70
N MET A 27 0.60 -11.08 9.03
CA MET A 27 -0.46 -11.57 9.92
C MET A 27 -1.71 -10.70 9.83
N ALA A 28 -1.57 -9.38 9.82
CA ALA A 28 -2.70 -8.45 9.67
C ALA A 28 -3.40 -8.64 8.31
N ALA A 29 -2.63 -8.68 7.22
CA ALA A 29 -3.18 -8.94 5.88
C ALA A 29 -3.92 -10.28 5.82
N ALA A 30 -3.35 -11.36 6.39
CA ALA A 30 -3.98 -12.67 6.43
C ALA A 30 -5.28 -12.67 7.27
N HIS A 31 -5.29 -11.97 8.41
CA HIS A 31 -6.48 -11.83 9.24
C HIS A 31 -7.64 -11.14 8.49
N GLU A 32 -7.31 -10.16 7.64
CA GLU A 32 -8.30 -9.45 6.81
C GLU A 32 -8.61 -10.18 5.48
N GLY A 33 -8.02 -11.35 5.22
CA GLY A 33 -8.22 -12.09 3.97
C GLY A 33 -7.61 -11.40 2.73
N LYS A 34 -6.60 -10.55 2.93
CA LYS A 34 -5.96 -9.72 1.90
C LYS A 34 -4.54 -10.20 1.58
N THR A 35 -4.06 -9.85 0.38
CA THR A 35 -2.61 -9.91 0.13
C THR A 35 -1.90 -8.77 0.85
N VAL A 36 -0.60 -8.91 1.12
CA VAL A 36 0.21 -7.81 1.70
C VAL A 36 0.17 -6.57 0.80
N LYS A 37 0.11 -6.76 -0.52
CA LYS A 37 0.01 -5.65 -1.48
C LYS A 37 -1.29 -4.87 -1.26
N ASP A 38 -2.42 -5.56 -1.24
CA ASP A 38 -3.74 -4.91 -1.11
C ASP A 38 -3.86 -4.21 0.25
N PHE A 39 -3.42 -4.88 1.31
CA PHE A 39 -3.35 -4.29 2.65
C PHE A 39 -2.56 -2.96 2.68
N LEU A 40 -1.39 -2.92 2.03
CA LEU A 40 -0.57 -1.71 2.01
C LEU A 40 -1.13 -0.61 1.10
N ILE A 41 -1.78 -0.98 -0.01
CA ILE A 41 -2.46 -0.02 -0.89
C ILE A 41 -3.61 0.65 -0.14
N GLU A 42 -4.48 -0.13 0.50
CA GLU A 42 -5.61 0.40 1.26
C GLU A 42 -5.15 1.28 2.43
N LEU A 43 -4.07 0.88 3.12
CA LEU A 43 -3.48 1.68 4.19
C LEU A 43 -2.98 3.04 3.65
N ALA A 44 -2.35 3.04 2.48
CA ALA A 44 -1.88 4.27 1.84
C ALA A 44 -3.05 5.16 1.40
N GLU A 45 -4.06 4.61 0.75
CA GLU A 45 -5.26 5.33 0.30
C GLU A 45 -6.02 5.96 1.47
N ALA A 46 -6.25 5.20 2.54
CA ALA A 46 -6.90 5.70 3.75
C ALA A 46 -6.13 6.87 4.37
N ARG A 47 -4.79 6.76 4.42
CA ARG A 47 -3.94 7.83 4.94
C ARG A 47 -3.96 9.06 4.05
N LEU A 48 -3.92 8.90 2.73
CA LEU A 48 -4.01 10.00 1.78
C LEU A 48 -5.35 10.74 1.92
N GLN A 49 -6.45 10.00 2.01
CA GLN A 49 -7.79 10.58 2.20
C GLN A 49 -7.87 11.39 3.51
N GLU A 50 -7.25 10.92 4.59
CA GLU A 50 -7.18 11.66 5.84
C GLU A 50 -6.39 12.98 5.69
N LEU A 51 -5.27 12.94 4.97
CA LEU A 51 -4.44 14.11 4.72
C LEU A 51 -5.14 15.13 3.81
N GLU A 52 -5.90 14.68 2.81
CA GLU A 52 -6.75 15.53 1.98
C GLU A 52 -7.85 16.21 2.81
N ARG A 53 -8.53 15.45 3.70
CA ARG A 53 -9.56 16.00 4.61
C ARG A 53 -9.00 17.06 5.55
N LYS A 54 -7.75 16.90 5.97
CA LYS A 54 -7.03 17.87 6.81
C LYS A 54 -6.48 19.06 6.03
N GLY A 55 -6.61 19.08 4.70
CA GLY A 55 -6.06 20.13 3.84
C GLY A 55 -4.53 20.12 3.74
N ILE A 56 -3.87 19.04 4.16
CA ILE A 56 -2.41 18.87 4.06
C ILE A 56 -2.03 18.51 2.62
N LEU A 57 -2.82 17.64 1.99
CA LEU A 57 -2.69 17.32 0.58
C LEU A 57 -3.81 17.99 -0.23
N PRO A 58 -3.55 18.36 -1.50
CA PRO A 58 -4.59 18.82 -2.40
C PRO A 58 -5.60 17.69 -2.63
N LYS A 59 -6.89 18.03 -2.77
CA LYS A 59 -7.89 17.05 -3.17
C LYS A 59 -7.57 16.54 -4.57
N SER A 60 -7.60 15.23 -4.73
CA SER A 60 -7.54 14.61 -6.06
C SER A 60 -8.64 15.17 -6.97
N LYS A 61 -8.31 15.35 -8.26
CA LYS A 61 -9.20 15.93 -9.28
C LYS A 61 -10.26 14.94 -9.75
#